data_AF-A0A534MJR7-F1
#
_entry.id   AF-A0A534MJR7-F1
#
_cell.length_a   1.000
_cell.length_b   1.000
_cell.length_c   1.000
_cell.angle_alpha   90.00
_cell.angle_beta   90.00
_cell.angle_gamma   90.00
#
_symmetry.space_group_name_H-M   'P 1'
#
loop_
_entity.id
_entity.type
_entity.pdbx_description
1 polymer ?
#
loop_
_entity_poly.entity_id
_entity_poly.type
_entity_poly.pdbx_seq_one_letter_code
_entity_poly.pdbx_strand_id
1 'polypeptide(L)'
;GMPALPGGFVELGETTVDAVVREVREETGLETRVKRLVGVFSDPRRDPRGHVISIVYELDVVGGQLKAGSDAAAIERVNLSAVPGMAFDHNEIVRVWRGL
;
A
#
# COMPACT_ATOMS: atom_id res chain seq x y z
N GLY A 1 15.48 -6.29 1.63
CA GLY A 1 14.63 -5.20 2.15
C GLY A 1 13.62 -5.78 3.11
N MET A 2 12.85 -4.94 3.81
CA MET A 2 11.67 -5.39 4.56
C MET A 2 10.44 -5.38 3.64
N PRO A 3 9.46 -6.29 3.83
CA PRO A 3 8.18 -6.23 3.13
C PRO A 3 7.46 -4.91 3.37
N ALA A 4 6.68 -4.46 2.38
CA ALA A 4 5.88 -3.25 2.45
C ALA A 4 4.52 -3.49 1.77
N LEU A 5 3.52 -2.68 2.13
CA LEU A 5 2.28 -2.62 1.38
C LEU A 5 2.56 -1.94 0.03
N PRO A 6 1.85 -2.32 -1.05
CA PRO A 6 1.98 -1.64 -2.32
C PRO A 6 1.62 -0.16 -2.21
N GLY A 7 2.37 0.70 -2.90
CA GLY A 7 2.09 2.13 -2.95
C GLY A 7 3.31 3.01 -3.20
N GLY A 8 3.04 4.21 -3.69
CA GLY A 8 4.04 5.22 -3.97
C GLY A 8 3.53 6.63 -3.69
N PHE A 9 4.13 7.61 -4.36
CA PHE A 9 3.81 9.02 -4.18
C PHE A 9 2.70 9.45 -5.14
N VAL A 10 1.90 10.42 -4.70
CA VAL A 10 0.94 11.11 -5.57
C VAL A 10 1.70 12.02 -6.52
N GLU A 11 1.47 11.87 -7.81
CA GLU A 11 2.04 12.69 -8.87
C GLU A 11 1.25 13.99 -9.09
N LEU A 12 1.84 14.92 -9.84
CA LEU A 12 1.19 16.18 -10.15
C LEU A 12 0.01 15.95 -11.10
N GLY A 13 -1.19 16.36 -10.67
CA GLY A 13 -2.40 16.34 -11.50
C GLY A 13 -3.26 15.08 -11.36
N GLU A 14 -2.90 14.15 -10.47
CA GLU A 14 -3.75 13.00 -10.13
C GLU A 14 -4.39 13.13 -8.73
N THR A 15 -5.50 12.41 -8.51
CA THR A 15 -6.06 12.29 -7.17
C THR A 15 -5.34 11.19 -6.38
N THR A 16 -5.49 11.19 -5.05
CA THR A 16 -4.93 10.12 -4.21
C THR A 16 -5.54 8.74 -4.51
N VAL A 17 -6.77 8.72 -5.05
CA VAL A 17 -7.45 7.51 -5.50
C VAL A 17 -6.86 7.01 -6.81
N ASP A 18 -6.57 7.91 -7.76
CA ASP A 18 -5.92 7.54 -9.01
C ASP A 18 -4.49 7.03 -8.75
N ALA A 19 -3.77 7.71 -7.86
CA ALA A 19 -2.42 7.32 -7.45
C ALA A 19 -2.39 5.88 -6.90
N VAL A 20 -3.26 5.54 -5.93
CA VAL A 20 -3.23 4.19 -5.34
C VAL A 20 -3.60 3.10 -6.36
N VAL A 21 -4.52 3.39 -7.29
CA VAL A 21 -4.89 2.44 -8.36
C VAL A 21 -3.74 2.25 -9.35
N ARG A 22 -3.05 3.33 -9.73
CA ARG A 22 -1.86 3.31 -10.60
C ARG A 22 -0.73 2.52 -9.96
N GLU A 23 -0.33 2.88 -8.74
CA GLU A 23 0.78 2.27 -8.01
C GLU A 23 0.56 0.76 -7.81
N VAL A 24 -0.64 0.35 -7.39
CA VAL A 24 -0.94 -1.08 -7.21
C VAL A 24 -0.87 -1.83 -8.54
N ARG A 25 -1.32 -1.22 -9.64
CA ARG A 25 -1.22 -1.83 -10.97
C ARG A 25 0.23 -1.95 -11.43
N GLU A 26 1.04 -0.92 -11.23
CA GLU A 26 2.46 -0.88 -11.61
C GLU A 26 3.29 -1.89 -10.82
N GLU A 27 3.07 -1.97 -9.51
CA GLU A 27 3.83 -2.84 -8.63
C GLU A 27 3.35 -4.30 -8.66
N THR A 28 2.06 -4.55 -8.95
CA THR A 28 1.46 -5.88 -8.78
C THR A 28 0.78 -6.49 -10.01
N GLY A 29 0.56 -5.71 -11.06
CA GLY A 29 -0.20 -6.14 -12.25
C GLY A 29 -1.70 -6.34 -12.00
N LEU A 30 -2.19 -6.05 -10.79
CA LEU A 30 -3.60 -6.15 -10.45
C LEU A 30 -4.36 -4.90 -10.83
N GLU A 31 -5.56 -5.09 -11.39
CA GLU A 31 -6.52 -4.01 -11.59
C GLU A 31 -7.44 -3.97 -10.38
N THR A 32 -7.61 -2.78 -9.82
CA THR A 32 -8.31 -2.61 -8.54
C THR A 32 -9.32 -1.47 -8.57
N ARG A 33 -10.25 -1.50 -7.63
CA ARG A 33 -11.19 -0.43 -7.34
C ARG A 33 -11.13 -0.10 -5.86
N VAL A 34 -11.13 1.18 -5.51
CA VAL A 34 -11.19 1.61 -4.11
C VAL A 34 -12.50 1.16 -3.47
N LYS A 35 -12.39 0.42 -2.37
CA LYS A 35 -13.51 0.01 -1.53
C LYS A 35 -13.80 1.04 -0.44
N ARG A 36 -12.76 1.49 0.27
CA ARG A 36 -12.86 2.54 1.31
C ARG A 36 -11.51 3.15 1.66
N LEU A 37 -11.54 4.33 2.28
CA LEU A 37 -10.41 4.88 3.02
C LEU A 37 -10.21 4.09 4.32
N VAL A 38 -8.96 3.70 4.60
CA VAL A 38 -8.55 3.10 5.88
C VAL A 38 -8.15 4.18 6.86
N GLY A 39 -7.34 5.14 6.42
CA GLY A 39 -6.91 6.26 7.27
C GLY A 39 -5.82 7.11 6.63
N VAL A 40 -5.48 8.19 7.35
CA VAL A 40 -4.36 9.08 7.02
C VAL A 40 -3.32 8.96 8.13
N PHE A 41 -2.11 8.56 7.76
CA PHE A 41 -0.99 8.31 8.66
C PHE A 41 0.04 9.41 8.44
N SER A 42 0.19 10.30 9.42
CA SER A 42 0.92 11.56 9.28
C SER A 42 1.91 11.85 10.42
N ASP A 43 2.21 10.88 11.31
CA ASP A 43 3.28 11.03 12.31
C ASP A 43 4.59 11.41 11.59
N PRO A 44 5.22 12.56 11.89
CA PRO A 44 6.44 12.99 11.21
C PRO A 44 7.61 12.00 11.29
N ARG A 45 7.55 11.01 12.19
CA ARG A 45 8.59 10.00 12.41
C ARG A 45 8.29 8.67 11.71
N ARG A 46 7.15 8.53 11.03
CA ARG A 46 6.74 7.26 10.42
C ARG A 46 7.68 6.80 9.30
N ASP A 47 8.32 7.74 8.62
CA ASP A 47 9.28 7.48 7.58
C ASP A 47 10.64 8.09 7.98
N PRO A 48 11.73 7.30 8.09
CA PRO A 48 13.06 7.79 8.43
C PRO A 48 13.67 8.71 7.37
N ARG A 49 13.09 8.77 6.16
CA ARG A 49 13.57 9.62 5.07
C ARG A 49 13.04 11.05 5.17
N GLY A 50 12.01 11.31 5.97
CA GLY A 50 11.42 12.63 6.17
C GLY A 50 9.93 12.58 6.50
N HIS A 51 9.31 13.76 6.58
CA HIS A 51 7.88 13.84 6.88
C HIS A 51 7.04 13.40 5.67
N VAL A 52 6.59 12.15 5.69
CA VAL A 52 5.73 11.56 4.66
C VAL A 52 4.35 11.31 5.24
N ILE A 53 3.30 11.72 4.51
CA ILE A 53 1.91 11.40 4.83
C ILE A 53 1.47 10.26 3.92
N SER A 54 1.00 9.16 4.50
CA SER A 54 0.39 8.06 3.76
C SER A 54 -1.13 8.08 3.89
N ILE A 55 -1.82 8.07 2.76
CA ILE A 55 -3.28 7.92 2.67
C ILE A 55 -3.54 6.49 2.22
N VAL A 56 -4.14 5.69 3.08
CA VAL A 56 -4.25 4.23 2.87
C VAL A 56 -5.67 3.85 2.48
N TYR A 57 -5.80 3.04 1.45
CA TYR A 57 -7.07 2.54 0.93
C TYR A 57 -7.16 1.02 1.03
N GLU A 58 -8.38 0.53 1.27
CA GLU A 58 -8.74 -0.86 1.01
C GLU A 58 -9.25 -0.97 -0.42
N LEU A 59 -8.77 -1.96 -1.16
CA LEU A 59 -9.05 -2.14 -2.58
C LEU A 59 -9.69 -3.50 -2.84
N ASP A 60 -10.68 -3.52 -3.74
CA ASP A 60 -11.18 -4.75 -4.34
C ASP A 60 -10.39 -5.04 -5.61
N VAL A 61 -9.92 -6.28 -5.78
CA VAL A 61 -9.34 -6.74 -7.06
C VAL A 61 -10.49 -6.99 -8.04
N VAL A 62 -10.44 -6.31 -9.18
CA VAL A 62 -11.47 -6.43 -10.24
C VAL A 62 -10.92 -7.05 -11.52
N GLY A 63 -9.60 -7.21 -11.63
CA GLY A 63 -8.94 -7.78 -12.81
C GLY A 63 -7.43 -7.86 -12.66
N GLY A 64 -6.74 -8.06 -13.77
CA GLY A 64 -5.28 -8.19 -13.84
C GLY A 64 -4.75 -9.56 -13.41
N GLN A 65 -3.43 -9.69 -13.40
CA GLN A 65 -2.71 -10.89 -13.00
C GLN A 65 -1.59 -10.53 -12.04
N LEU A 66 -1.52 -11.25 -10.92
CA LEU A 66 -0.50 -11.00 -9.90
C LEU A 66 0.89 -11.27 -10.48
N LYS A 67 1.68 -10.21 -10.63
CA LYS A 67 3.03 -10.26 -11.17
C LYS A 67 3.85 -9.13 -10.57
N ALA A 68 5.06 -9.43 -10.11
CA ALA A 68 6.01 -8.41 -9.66
C ALA A 68 6.24 -7.35 -10.75
N GLY A 69 5.99 -6.09 -10.39
CA GLY A 69 6.39 -4.90 -11.14
C GLY A 69 7.90 -4.70 -11.13
N SER A 70 8.39 -3.68 -11.84
CA SER A 70 9.83 -3.44 -12.03
C SER A 70 10.60 -3.21 -10.72
N ASP A 71 9.93 -2.63 -9.72
CA ASP A 71 10.57 -2.10 -8.52
C ASP A 71 10.42 -3.03 -7.30
N ALA A 72 9.56 -4.04 -7.41
CA ALA A 72 9.36 -5.05 -6.37
C ALA A 72 10.26 -6.26 -6.61
N ALA A 73 11.15 -6.57 -5.64
CA ALA A 73 11.99 -7.77 -5.72
C ALA A 73 11.17 -9.07 -5.72
N ALA A 74 9.99 -9.06 -5.09
CA ALA A 74 9.01 -10.14 -5.08
C ALA A 74 7.65 -9.60 -4.63
N ILE A 75 6.57 -10.29 -5.01
CA ILE A 75 5.23 -10.11 -4.44
C ILE A 75 4.85 -11.37 -3.70
N GLU A 76 4.33 -11.21 -2.49
CA GLU A 76 3.85 -12.31 -1.68
C GLU A 76 2.41 -12.08 -1.23
N ARG A 77 1.60 -13.13 -1.30
CA ARG A 77 0.30 -13.16 -0.63
C ARG A 77 0.53 -13.59 0.81
N VAL A 78 0.31 -12.67 1.74
CA VAL A 78 0.54 -12.90 3.16
C VAL A 78 -0.72 -13.44 3.83
N ASN A 79 -0.56 -14.45 4.69
CA ASN A 79 -1.63 -14.89 5.58
C ASN A 79 -1.81 -13.87 6.71
N LEU A 80 -3.02 -13.34 6.86
CA LEU A 80 -3.35 -12.33 7.89
C LEU A 80 -3.19 -12.84 9.34
N SER A 81 -3.16 -14.15 9.57
CA SER A 81 -2.84 -14.70 10.89
C SER A 81 -1.34 -14.65 11.22
N ALA A 82 -0.49 -14.39 10.23
CA ALA A 82 0.97 -14.44 10.33
C ALA A 82 1.60 -13.32 9.49
N VAL A 83 1.17 -12.08 9.72
CA VAL A 83 1.74 -10.90 9.03
C VAL A 83 3.20 -10.70 9.49
N PRO A 84 4.18 -10.64 8.56
CA PRO A 84 5.59 -10.46 8.92
C PRO A 84 5.84 -9.06 9.48
N GLY A 85 7.05 -8.84 10.02
CA GLY A 85 7.54 -7.49 10.27
C GLY A 85 7.70 -6.74 8.95
N MET A 86 7.09 -5.56 8.83
CA MET A 86 7.08 -4.76 7.62
C MET A 86 7.83 -3.44 7.83
N ALA A 87 8.19 -2.79 6.72
CA ALA A 87 8.81 -1.48 6.73
C ALA A 87 7.90 -0.40 7.36
N PHE A 88 8.53 0.62 7.92
CA PHE A 88 7.86 1.81 8.48
C PHE A 88 6.80 1.43 9.53
N ASP A 89 5.63 2.03 9.46
CA ASP A 89 4.46 1.78 10.32
C ASP A 89 3.45 0.83 9.67
N HIS A 90 3.82 0.04 8.65
CA HIS A 90 2.87 -0.76 7.89
C HIS A 90 2.14 -1.82 8.73
N ASN A 91 2.79 -2.34 9.78
CA ASN A 91 2.10 -3.27 10.70
C ASN A 91 0.95 -2.58 11.46
N GLU A 92 1.09 -1.29 11.79
CA GLU A 92 0.02 -0.50 12.42
C GLU A 92 -1.11 -0.23 11.42
N ILE A 93 -0.76 0.10 10.17
CA ILE A 93 -1.75 0.24 9.09
C ILE A 93 -2.60 -1.02 8.96
N VAL A 94 -1.99 -2.21 8.98
CA VAL A 94 -2.71 -3.49 8.92
C VAL A 94 -3.59 -3.71 10.16
N ARG A 95 -3.17 -3.30 11.35
CA ARG A 95 -4.02 -3.36 12.56
C ARG A 95 -5.27 -2.51 12.41
N VAL A 96 -5.10 -1.23 12.04
CA VAL A 96 -6.21 -0.29 11.81
C VAL A 96 -7.16 -0.82 10.74
N TRP A 97 -6.61 -1.36 9.63
CA TRP A 97 -7.42 -1.97 8.58
C TRP A 97 -8.31 -3.11 9.10
N ARG A 98 -7.79 -3.93 10.03
CA ARG A 98 -8.51 -5.04 10.69
C ARG A 98 -9.48 -4.60 11.79
N GLY A 99 -9.46 -3.32 12.18
CA GLY A 99 -10.22 -2.80 13.32
C GLY A 99 -9.62 -3.20 14.68
N LEU A 100 -8.29 -3.34 14.77
CA LEU A 100 -7.51 -3.71 15.96
C LEU A 100 -6.63 -2.56 16.47
#